data_AF-A0A544TJD7-F1
#
_entry.id   AF-A0A544TJD7-F1
#
_cell.length_a   1.000
_cell.length_b   1.000
_cell.length_c   1.000
_cell.angle_alpha   90.00
_cell.angle_beta   90.00
_cell.angle_gamma   90.00
#
_symmetry.space_group_name_H-M   'P 1'
#
loop_
_entity.id
_entity.type
_entity.pdbx_description
1 polymer ?
#
loop_
_entity_poly.entity_id
_entity_poly.type
_entity_poly.pdbx_seq_one_letter_code
_entity_poly.pdbx_strand_id
1 'polypeptide(L)' 'MKSLLNEKALLIRIGIKRKGMYRMAMKLGYTHPLVVSISQELDHLLNRYQDKVS' A
#
# COMPACT_ATOMS: atom_id res chain seq x y z
N MET A 1 3.94 -12.17 19.81
CA MET A 1 5.20 -11.95 19.03
C MET A 1 5.04 -12.20 17.53
N LYS A 2 4.56 -13.36 17.06
CA LYS A 2 4.36 -13.62 15.62
C LYS A 2 3.37 -12.64 14.93
N SER A 3 2.29 -12.23 15.60
CA SER A 3 1.32 -11.25 15.07
C SER A 3 1.95 -9.87 14.82
N LEU A 4 2.64 -9.32 15.82
CA LEU A 4 3.34 -8.03 15.76
C LEU A 4 4.41 -7.98 14.64
N LEU A 5 5.13 -9.09 14.41
CA LEU A 5 6.10 -9.17 13.31
C LEU A 5 5.40 -9.14 11.94
N ASN A 6 4.23 -9.80 11.82
CA ASN A 6 3.44 -9.80 10.60
C ASN A 6 2.80 -8.43 10.31
N GLU A 7 2.39 -7.69 11.35
CA GLU A 7 1.88 -6.32 11.23
C GLU A 7 2.97 -5.34 10.77
N LYS A 8 4.17 -5.41 11.38
CA LYS A 8 5.32 -4.60 10.95
C LYS A 8 5.72 -4.88 9.50
N ALA A 9 5.74 -6.15 9.10
CA ALA A 9 6.01 -6.52 7.71
C ALA A 9 4.94 -5.94 6.75
N LEU A 10 3.67 -5.95 7.15
CA LEU A 10 2.58 -5.38 6.38
C LEU A 10 2.72 -3.85 6.23
N LEU A 11 3.05 -3.13 7.30
CA LEU A 11 3.31 -1.69 7.27
C LEU A 11 4.48 -1.34 6.35
N ILE A 12 5.57 -2.11 6.39
CA ILE A 12 6.71 -1.93 5.47
C ILE A 12 6.26 -2.09 4.01
N ARG A 13 5.45 -3.12 3.71
CA ARG A 13 4.93 -3.36 2.37
C ARG A 13 4.03 -2.21 1.90
N ILE A 14 3.14 -1.70 2.76
CA ILE A 14 2.30 -0.52 2.50
C ILE A 14 3.20 0.69 2.16
N GLY A 15 4.23 0.95 2.97
CA GLY A 15 5.16 2.06 2.77
C GLY A 15 5.90 2.00 1.43
N ILE A 16 6.44 0.82 1.08
CA ILE A 16 7.11 0.60 -0.21
C ILE A 16 6.16 0.86 -1.37
N LYS A 17 4.94 0.30 -1.30
CA LYS A 17 3.96 0.40 -2.37
C LYS A 17 3.44 1.83 -2.55
N ARG A 18 3.18 2.54 -1.46
CA ARG A 18 2.83 3.96 -1.46
C ARG A 18 3.91 4.82 -2.12
N LYS A 19 5.19 4.58 -1.80
CA LYS A 19 6.31 5.29 -2.43
C LYS A 19 6.40 5.01 -3.94
N GLY A 20 6.17 3.75 -4.35
CA GLY A 20 6.11 3.37 -5.76
C GLY A 20 4.97 4.07 -6.52
N MET A 21 3.78 4.10 -5.91
CA MET A 21 2.60 4.79 -6.46
C MET A 21 2.89 6.27 -6.74
N TYR A 22 3.43 7.00 -5.76
CA TYR A 22 3.74 8.43 -5.94
C TYR A 22 4.78 8.66 -7.02
N ARG A 23 5.83 7.82 -7.10
CA ARG A 23 6.82 7.91 -8.18
C ARG A 23 6.18 7.72 -9.56
N MET A 24 5.25 6.79 -9.69
CA MET A 24 4.52 6.58 -10.95
C MET A 24 3.53 7.70 -11.24
N ALA A 25 2.84 8.23 -10.23
CA ALA A 25 1.94 9.37 -10.36
C ALA A 25 2.69 10.62 -10.83
N MET A 26 3.91 10.87 -10.33
CA MET A 26 4.75 11.97 -10.79
C MET A 26 5.16 11.82 -12.26
N LYS A 27 5.32 10.58 -12.75
CA LYS A 27 5.74 10.31 -14.13
C LYS A 27 4.57 10.25 -15.13
N LEU A 28 3.42 9.72 -14.71
CA LEU A 28 2.31 9.33 -15.59
C LEU A 28 1.00 10.09 -15.29
N GLY A 29 0.90 10.76 -14.14
CA GLY A 29 -0.33 11.35 -13.61
C GLY A 29 -1.11 10.39 -12.70
N TYR A 30 -1.90 10.96 -11.79
CA TYR A 30 -2.68 10.19 -10.80
C TYR A 30 -3.82 9.36 -11.41
N THR A 31 -4.37 9.82 -12.54
CA THR A 31 -5.46 9.14 -13.24
C THR A 31 -4.99 8.05 -14.19
N HIS A 32 -3.67 7.90 -14.36
CA HIS A 32 -3.13 6.87 -15.25
C HIS A 32 -3.55 5.47 -14.75
N PRO A 33 -4.02 4.56 -15.63
CA PRO A 33 -4.56 3.25 -15.21
C PRO A 33 -3.62 2.45 -14.30
N LEU A 34 -2.30 2.50 -14.56
CA LEU A 34 -1.31 1.83 -13.71
C LEU A 34 -1.21 2.44 -12.30
N VAL A 35 -1.37 3.76 -12.17
CA VAL A 35 -1.34 4.44 -10.86
C VAL A 35 -2.61 4.11 -10.07
N VAL A 36 -3.77 4.09 -10.75
CA VAL A 36 -5.05 3.67 -10.17
C VAL A 36 -5.02 2.21 -9.72
N SER A 37 -4.46 1.31 -10.52
CA SER A 37 -4.30 -0.09 -10.13
C SER A 37 -3.43 -0.24 -8.88
N ILE A 38 -2.31 0.51 -8.80
CA ILE A 38 -1.45 0.49 -7.61
C ILE A 38 -2.16 1.07 -6.39
N SER A 39 -2.97 2.12 -6.54
CA SER A 39 -3.73 2.70 -5.43
C SER A 39 -4.78 1.71 -4.90
N GLN A 40 -5.47 0.99 -5.77
CA GLN A 40 -6.42 -0.07 -5.37
C GLN A 40 -5.73 -1.20 -4.60
N GLU A 41 -4.57 -1.65 -5.06
CA GLU A 41 -3.79 -2.64 -4.32
C GLU A 41 -3.28 -2.10 -2.97
N LEU A 42 -2.97 -0.80 -2.89
CA LEU A 42 -2.58 -0.15 -1.63
C LEU A 42 -3.76 -0.12 -0.65
N ASP A 43 -4.97 0.20 -1.12
CA ASP A 43 -6.20 0.16 -0.32
C ASP A 43 -6.46 -1.24 0.24
N HIS A 44 -6.30 -2.30 -0.56
CA HIS A 44 -6.43 -3.67 -0.05
C HIS A 44 -5.45 -3.98 1.08
N LEU A 45 -4.21 -3.50 1.00
CA LEU A 45 -3.22 -3.68 2.07
C LEU A 45 -3.56 -2.86 3.32
N LEU A 46 -4.07 -1.64 3.15
CA LEU A 46 -4.51 -0.77 4.24
C LEU A 46 -5.71 -1.39 4.97
N ASN A 47 -6.71 -1.87 4.24
CA ASN A 47 -7.88 -2.54 4.81
C ASN A 47 -7.46 -3.80 5.60
N ARG A 48 -6.56 -4.61 5.02
CA ARG A 48 -6.02 -5.78 5.73
C ARG A 48 -5.27 -5.42 7.01
N TYR A 49 -4.58 -4.27 7.01
CA TYR A 49 -3.91 -3.79 8.23
C TYR A 49 -4.95 -3.33 9.26
N GLN A 50 -5.95 -2.56 8.81
CA GLN A 50 -7.05 -2.09 9.65
C GLN A 50 -7.78 -3.26 10.33
N ASP A 51 -8.15 -4.31 9.57
CA ASP A 51 -8.80 -5.52 10.10
C ASP A 51 -7.95 -6.28 11.14
N LYS A 52 -6.63 -6.10 11.13
CA LYS A 52 -5.72 -6.73 12.09
C LYS A 52 -5.54 -5.92 13.37
N VAL A 53 -5.76 -4.62 13.33
CA VAL A 53 -5.52 -3.70 14.45
C VAL A 53 -6.81 -3.16 15.08
N SER A 54 -7.95 -3.30 14.40
CA SER A 54 -9.30 -3.11 14.96
C SER A 54 -9.69 -4.27 15.87
#